data_AF-A0A7S3TQI5-F1
#
_entry.id   AF-A0A7S3TQI5-F1
#
_cell.length_a   1.000
_cell.length_b   1.000
_cell.length_c   1.000
_cell.angle_alpha   90.00
_cell.angle_beta   90.00
_cell.angle_gamma   90.00
#
_symmetry.space_group_name_H-M   'P 1'
#
loop_
_entity.id
_entity.type
_entity.pdbx_description
1 polymer ?
#
loop_
_entity_poly.entity_id
_entity_poly.type
_entity_poly.pdbx_seq_one_letter_code
_entity_poly.pdbx_strand_id
1 'polypeptide(L)'
;DSKKADQLAKMLRENLGINWDGSDAAQLYRSCQAMYRSYGTMLGLCVEMMAMRSGMKQAEYFVVDAEADTHHFALNFEHYTHFTSPIRRYPDVMVHRVLKALLC
;
A
#
# COMPACT_ATOMS: atom_id res chain seq x y z
N ASP A 1 -0.73 10.33 5.04
CA ASP A 1 -0.05 11.36 5.85
C ASP A 1 0.83 10.68 6.88
N SER A 2 2.14 10.92 6.90
CA SER A 2 3.02 10.31 7.91
C SER A 2 2.54 10.57 9.33
N LYS A 3 2.08 11.80 9.61
CA LYS A 3 1.50 12.20 10.90
C LYS A 3 0.33 11.32 11.36
N LYS A 4 -0.54 10.88 10.44
CA LYS A 4 -1.69 10.03 10.78
C LYS A 4 -1.26 8.58 11.05
N ALA A 5 -0.29 8.09 10.29
CA ALA A 5 0.33 6.79 10.53
C ALA A 5 1.06 6.75 11.89
N ASP A 6 1.81 7.81 12.21
CA ASP A 6 2.53 7.96 13.48
C ASP A 6 1.56 8.04 14.67
N GLN A 7 0.46 8.78 14.51
CA GLN A 7 -0.60 8.87 15.52
C GLN A 7 -1.26 7.51 15.78
N LEU A 8 -1.53 6.73 14.72
CA LEU A 8 -2.06 5.38 14.86
C LEU A 8 -1.05 4.47 15.58
N ALA A 9 0.22 4.49 15.18
CA ALA A 9 1.28 3.70 15.82
C ALA A 9 1.42 4.02 17.31
N LYS A 10 1.33 5.31 17.67
CA LYS A 10 1.31 5.76 19.06
C LYS A 10 0.10 5.23 19.83
N MET A 11 -1.10 5.37 19.27
CA MET A 11 -2.35 4.88 19.89
C MET A 11 -2.33 3.36 20.12
N LEU A 12 -1.81 2.59 19.16
CA LEU A 12 -1.71 1.13 19.27
C LEU A 12 -0.66 0.72 20.32
N ARG A 13 0.44 1.45 20.42
CA ARG A 13 1.48 1.20 21.42
C ARG A 13 1.01 1.53 22.84
N GLU A 14 0.38 2.67 23.04
CA GLU A 14 -0.04 3.15 24.36
C GLU A 14 -1.25 2.37 24.90
N ASN A 15 -2.24 2.07 24.06
CA ASN A 15 -3.49 1.46 24.52
C ASN A 15 -3.51 -0.07 24.42
N LEU A 16 -2.77 -0.66 23.47
CA LEU A 16 -2.78 -2.10 23.23
C LEU A 16 -1.40 -2.75 23.44
N GLY A 17 -0.35 -1.97 23.74
CA GLY A 17 1.00 -2.53 23.95
C GLY A 17 1.58 -3.26 22.72
N ILE A 18 1.01 -3.07 21.53
CA ILE A 18 1.49 -3.72 20.31
C ILE A 18 2.59 -2.88 19.68
N ASN A 19 3.70 -3.53 19.33
CA ASN A 19 4.72 -2.91 18.50
C ASN A 19 4.25 -2.88 17.04
N TRP A 20 3.76 -1.71 16.62
CA TRP A 20 3.32 -1.46 15.25
C TRP A 20 4.49 -1.00 14.39
N ASP A 21 4.81 -1.77 13.36
CA ASP A 21 5.86 -1.47 12.39
C ASP A 21 5.26 -1.34 10.99
N GLY A 22 5.32 -0.13 10.43
CA GLY A 22 4.83 0.19 9.08
C GLY A 22 5.96 0.58 8.12
N SER A 23 7.21 0.26 8.45
CA SER A 23 8.38 0.62 7.63
C SER A 23 8.37 -0.05 6.24
N ASP A 24 7.94 -1.31 6.21
CA ASP A 24 7.82 -2.13 5.01
C ASP A 24 6.45 -2.82 4.99
N ALA A 25 5.94 -3.14 3.82
CA ALA A 25 4.66 -3.82 3.65
C ALA A 25 4.64 -5.20 4.33
N ALA A 26 5.78 -5.93 4.33
CA ALA A 26 5.86 -7.20 5.03
C ALA A 26 5.82 -7.03 6.55
N GLN A 27 6.43 -5.97 7.08
CA GLN A 27 6.37 -5.66 8.51
C GLN A 27 4.97 -5.25 8.94
N LEU A 28 4.32 -4.39 8.15
CA LEU A 28 2.95 -3.97 8.37
C LEU A 28 2.01 -5.18 8.44
N TYR A 29 2.16 -6.12 7.50
CA TYR A 29 1.38 -7.35 7.49
C TYR A 29 1.64 -8.22 8.74
N ARG A 30 2.90 -8.35 9.16
CA ARG A 30 3.26 -9.07 10.41
C ARG A 30 2.64 -8.40 11.64
N SER A 31 2.64 -7.08 11.72
CA SER A 31 1.98 -6.33 12.81
C SER A 31 0.47 -6.56 12.82
N CYS A 32 -0.19 -6.57 11.65
CA CYS A 32 -1.61 -6.93 11.55
C CYS A 32 -1.85 -8.36 12.05
N GLN A 33 -1.07 -9.34 11.58
CA GLN A 33 -1.20 -10.74 12.03
C GLN A 33 -1.01 -10.90 13.54
N ALA A 34 -0.03 -10.23 14.13
CA ALA A 34 0.20 -10.25 15.57
C ALA A 34 -1.02 -9.74 16.33
N MET A 35 -1.64 -8.68 15.84
CA MET A 35 -2.84 -8.11 16.45
C MET A 35 -4.07 -9.02 16.33
N TYR A 36 -4.25 -9.70 15.18
CA TYR A 36 -5.25 -10.76 15.03
C TYR A 36 -5.05 -11.92 16.04
N ARG A 37 -3.80 -12.31 16.30
CA ARG A 37 -3.48 -13.39 17.25
C ARG A 37 -3.75 -12.99 18.71
N SER A 38 -3.46 -11.74 19.07
CA SER A 38 -3.59 -11.27 20.46
C SER A 38 -5.03 -10.87 20.84
N TYR A 39 -5.77 -10.24 19.93
CA TYR A 39 -7.06 -9.62 20.23
C TYR A 39 -8.24 -10.22 19.46
N GLY A 40 -7.98 -11.23 18.62
CA GLY A 40 -8.99 -11.88 17.81
C GLY A 40 -9.48 -11.04 16.63
N THR A 41 -10.45 -11.59 15.91
CA THR A 41 -10.84 -11.10 14.58
C THR A 41 -11.49 -9.72 14.59
N MET A 42 -12.27 -9.38 15.61
CA MET A 42 -13.07 -8.14 15.59
C MET A 42 -12.19 -6.91 15.76
N LEU A 43 -11.29 -6.90 16.74
CA LEU A 43 -10.32 -5.81 16.89
C LEU A 43 -9.30 -5.84 15.74
N GLY A 44 -8.92 -7.06 15.32
CA GLY A 44 -8.28 -7.41 14.05
C GLY A 44 -8.68 -6.51 12.89
N LEU A 45 -9.95 -6.66 12.51
CA LEU A 45 -10.48 -6.00 11.34
C LEU A 45 -10.54 -4.48 11.52
N CYS A 46 -10.92 -4.00 12.71
CA CYS A 46 -11.01 -2.56 12.99
C CYS A 46 -9.65 -1.86 12.86
N VAL A 47 -8.60 -2.44 13.44
CA VAL A 47 -7.25 -1.87 13.38
C VAL A 47 -6.69 -1.94 11.97
N GLU A 48 -6.92 -3.04 11.24
CA GLU A 48 -6.51 -3.17 9.84
C GLU A 48 -7.20 -2.12 8.96
N MET A 49 -8.52 -1.93 9.10
CA MET A 49 -9.25 -0.89 8.38
C MET A 49 -8.75 0.52 8.71
N MET A 50 -8.44 0.80 9.98
CA MET A 50 -7.85 2.07 10.38
C MET A 50 -6.46 2.23 9.73
N ALA A 51 -5.61 1.22 9.78
CA ALA A 51 -4.29 1.23 9.17
C ALA A 51 -4.32 1.49 7.67
N MET A 52 -5.22 0.82 6.94
CA MET A 52 -5.38 1.04 5.50
C MET A 52 -5.87 2.46 5.19
N ARG A 53 -6.80 2.99 6.00
CA ARG A 53 -7.41 4.30 5.74
C ARG A 53 -6.55 5.48 6.17
N SER A 54 -5.87 5.39 7.31
CA SER A 54 -5.12 6.51 7.91
C SER A 54 -3.60 6.35 7.76
N GLY A 55 -3.11 5.13 7.64
CA GLY A 55 -1.69 4.80 7.56
C GLY A 55 -1.12 4.75 6.14
N MET A 56 -1.93 4.41 5.13
CA MET A 56 -1.47 4.27 3.74
C MET A 56 -1.77 5.51 2.90
N LYS A 57 -0.94 5.75 1.88
CA LYS A 57 -1.23 6.73 0.82
C LYS A 57 -2.02 6.05 -0.29
N GLN A 58 -2.89 6.81 -0.95
CA GLN A 58 -3.60 6.33 -2.13
C GLN A 58 -2.60 6.09 -3.27
N ALA A 59 -2.77 4.99 -4.00
CA ALA A 59 -1.96 4.71 -5.18
C ALA A 59 -2.38 5.61 -6.35
N GLU A 60 -1.40 6.13 -7.08
CA GLU A 60 -1.60 7.10 -8.16
C GLU A 60 -0.83 6.66 -9.41
N TYR A 61 -1.34 7.05 -10.59
CA TYR A 61 -0.56 6.94 -11.82
C TYR A 61 0.38 8.14 -11.92
N PHE A 62 1.58 7.91 -12.42
CA PHE A 62 2.55 8.96 -12.74
C PHE A 62 3.33 8.56 -14.00
N VAL A 63 4.04 9.53 -14.57
CA VAL A 63 4.95 9.30 -15.70
C VAL A 63 6.34 9.14 -15.11
N VAL A 64 7.04 8.07 -15.49
CA VAL A 64 8.40 7.80 -14.99
C VAL A 64 9.36 8.86 -15.53
N ASP A 65 10.08 9.53 -14.63
CA ASP A 65 11.23 10.38 -14.91
C ASP A 65 12.47 9.86 -14.17
N ALA A 66 13.59 10.59 -14.22
CA ALA A 66 14.85 10.15 -13.62
C ALA A 66 14.84 10.11 -12.07
N GLU A 67 13.89 10.77 -11.42
CA GLU A 67 13.81 10.90 -9.95
C GLU A 67 12.57 10.22 -9.36
N ALA A 68 11.70 9.65 -10.20
CA ALA A 68 10.46 9.02 -9.77
C ALA A 68 10.70 7.74 -8.95
N ASP A 69 10.21 7.74 -7.71
CA ASP A 69 10.07 6.52 -6.91
C ASP A 69 8.99 5.63 -7.54
N THR A 70 9.40 4.50 -8.11
CA THR A 70 8.51 3.57 -8.80
C THR A 70 7.97 2.45 -7.92
N HIS A 71 8.41 2.39 -6.66
CA HIS A 71 8.08 1.31 -5.76
C HIS A 71 6.62 1.36 -5.31
N HIS A 72 5.88 0.27 -5.55
CA HIS A 72 4.50 0.13 -5.14
C HIS A 72 4.40 -0.55 -3.77
N PHE A 73 4.41 0.26 -2.70
CA PHE A 73 4.41 -0.18 -1.30
C PHE A 73 3.49 -1.36 -1.00
N ALA A 74 2.18 -1.25 -1.26
CA ALA A 74 1.22 -2.28 -0.86
C ALA A 74 1.39 -3.64 -1.55
N LEU A 75 1.99 -3.66 -2.75
CA LEU A 75 2.26 -4.88 -3.52
C LEU A 75 3.70 -5.36 -3.34
N ASN A 76 4.54 -4.52 -2.71
CA ASN A 76 5.98 -4.73 -2.59
C ASN A 76 6.65 -5.00 -3.94
N PHE A 77 6.25 -4.28 -4.99
CA PHE A 77 6.81 -4.40 -6.34
C PHE A 77 7.63 -3.15 -6.69
N GLU A 78 8.79 -3.34 -7.30
CA GLU A 78 9.63 -2.23 -7.77
C GLU A 78 9.00 -1.49 -8.95
N HIS A 79 8.33 -2.20 -9.86
CA HIS A 79 7.61 -1.61 -10.97
C HIS A 79 6.21 -2.20 -11.07
N TYR A 80 5.22 -1.32 -11.20
CA TYR A 80 3.84 -1.73 -11.38
C TYR A 80 3.09 -0.79 -12.31
N THR A 81 2.29 -1.36 -13.22
CA THR A 81 1.37 -0.61 -14.07
C THR A 81 0.13 -1.44 -14.39
N HIS A 82 -0.94 -0.78 -14.79
CA HIS A 82 -2.13 -1.48 -15.27
C HIS A 82 -2.03 -1.80 -16.77
N PHE A 83 -2.41 -3.02 -17.13
CA PHE A 83 -2.32 -3.53 -18.50
C PHE A 83 -3.56 -4.31 -18.96
N THR A 84 -4.26 -4.99 -18.04
CA THR A 84 -5.23 -6.06 -18.35
C THR A 84 -6.67 -5.59 -18.57
N SER A 85 -6.97 -4.29 -18.55
CA SER A 85 -8.35 -3.78 -18.70
C SER A 85 -8.46 -2.52 -19.60
N PRO A 86 -7.94 -2.55 -20.84
CA PRO A 86 -7.94 -1.40 -21.76
C PRO A 86 -9.34 -0.90 -22.17
N ILE A 87 -10.37 -1.75 -22.08
CA ILE A 87 -11.76 -1.35 -22.39
C ILE A 87 -12.30 -0.32 -21.38
N ARG A 88 -11.84 -0.35 -20.12
CA ARG A 88 -12.39 0.47 -19.02
C ARG A 88 -11.36 1.33 -18.29
N ARG A 89 -10.08 1.30 -18.69
CA ARG A 89 -9.00 2.11 -18.11
C ARG A 89 -8.16 2.70 -19.24
N TYR A 90 -8.18 4.03 -19.35
CA TYR A 90 -7.37 4.73 -20.35
C TYR A 90 -5.84 4.56 -20.14
N PRO A 91 -5.31 4.49 -18.90
CA PRO A 91 -3.89 4.19 -18.68
C PRO A 91 -3.43 2.88 -19.34
N ASP A 92 -4.22 1.81 -19.28
CA ASP A 92 -3.92 0.55 -19.96
C ASP A 92 -3.82 0.75 -21.49
N VAL A 93 -4.69 1.56 -22.10
CA VAL A 93 -4.61 1.87 -23.55
C VAL A 93 -3.27 2.53 -23.90
N MET A 94 -2.78 3.45 -23.05
CA MET A 94 -1.48 4.08 -23.22
C MET A 94 -0.33 3.08 -23.12
N VAL A 95 -0.38 2.17 -22.14
CA VAL A 95 0.62 1.09 -21.99
C VAL A 95 0.62 0.17 -23.20
N HIS A 96 -0.55 -0.23 -23.72
CA HIS A 96 -0.66 -1.03 -24.95
C HIS A 96 -0.03 -0.33 -26.17
N ARG A 97 -0.19 1.00 -26.30
CA ARG A 97 0.46 1.79 -27.36
C ARG A 97 1.97 1.81 -27.23
N VAL A 98 2.49 2.07 -26.02
CA VAL A 98 3.93 2.07 -25.74
C VAL A 98 4.53 0.70 -26.01
N LEU A 99 3.91 -0.37 -25.51
CA LEU A 99 4.37 -1.74 -25.72
C LEU A 99 4.43 -2.09 -27.21
N LYS A 100 3.40 -1.71 -27.98
CA LYS A 100 3.40 -1.90 -29.44
C LYS A 100 4.54 -1.15 -30.12
N ALA A 101 4.82 0.10 -29.72
CA ALA A 101 5.89 0.91 -30.29
C ALA A 101 7.31 0.42 -29.91
N LEU A 102 7.45 -0.37 -28.84
CA LEU A 102 8.73 -0.97 -28.44
C LEU A 102 8.99 -2.32 -29.12
N LEU A 103 7.94 -3.04 -29.49
CA LEU A 103 8.02 -4.37 -30.11
C LEU A 103 7.97 -4.34 -31.65
N CYS A 104 7.62 -3.21 -32.25
CA CYS A 104 7.54 -2.99 -33.70
C CYS A 104 8.55 -1.92 -34.12
#